data_AF-A0AAU9P7B7-F1
#
_entry.id   AF-A0AAU9P7B7-F1
#
_cell.length_a   1.000
_cell.length_b   1.000
_cell.length_c   1.000
_cell.angle_alpha   90.00
_cell.angle_beta   90.00
_cell.angle_gamma   90.00
#
_symmetry.space_group_name_H-M   'P 1'
#
loop_
_entity.id
_entity.type
_entity.pdbx_description
1 polymer ?
#
loop_
_entity_poly.entity_id
_entity_poly.type
_entity_poly.pdbx_seq_one_letter_code
_entity_poly.pdbx_strand_id
1 'polypeptide(L)'
;MDLSSIMYPVCDNGGKTIAHSMFGCQVAKDVWGLVARWCDVPLSISMSLEEWLTWVNDMKGSVLRRKRMEVIILATTWILWRFRNSTVFVGENIKKSSLFDSIVLYSFNWLKN
;
A
#
# COMPACT_ATOMS: atom_id res chain seq x y z
N MET A 1 11.52 -17.42 -24.08
CA MET A 1 11.18 -17.38 -22.64
C MET A 1 10.02 -16.42 -22.50
N ASP A 2 8.83 -16.97 -22.30
CA ASP A 2 7.59 -16.23 -22.32
C ASP A 2 7.26 -15.73 -20.90
N LEU A 3 7.52 -14.45 -20.65
CA LEU A 3 7.24 -13.78 -19.37
C LEU A 3 5.73 -13.65 -19.08
N SER A 4 4.86 -14.11 -19.98
CA SER A 4 3.40 -14.05 -19.80
C SER A 4 2.84 -15.04 -18.77
N SER A 5 3.65 -15.99 -18.28
CA SER A 5 3.16 -17.10 -17.43
C SER A 5 3.42 -16.95 -15.93
N ILE A 6 3.90 -15.81 -15.43
CA ILE A 6 3.90 -15.56 -13.97
C ILE A 6 2.47 -15.18 -13.55
N MET A 7 1.64 -16.20 -13.38
CA MET A 7 0.39 -16.09 -12.65
C MET A 7 0.73 -15.66 -11.22
N TYR A 8 0.41 -14.41 -10.88
CA TYR A 8 0.51 -13.93 -9.51
C TYR A 8 -0.64 -14.52 -8.68
N PRO A 9 -0.38 -15.44 -7.73
CA PRO A 9 -1.44 -16.13 -6.98
C PRO A 9 -2.19 -15.22 -5.99
N VAL A 10 -1.84 -13.92 -5.94
CA VAL A 10 -2.43 -12.97 -5.01
C VAL A 10 -3.68 -12.28 -5.58
N CYS A 11 -3.93 -12.35 -6.90
CA CYS A 11 -5.10 -11.73 -7.53
C CYS A 11 -5.66 -12.57 -8.66
N ASP A 12 -6.86 -13.10 -8.46
CA ASP A 12 -7.60 -13.91 -9.42
C ASP A 12 -8.11 -13.13 -10.65
N ASN A 13 -7.89 -11.81 -10.71
CA ASN A 13 -8.56 -10.91 -11.67
C ASN A 13 -7.62 -10.15 -12.63
N GLY A 14 -6.53 -10.79 -13.07
CA GLY A 14 -5.91 -10.48 -14.37
C GLY A 14 -5.07 -9.19 -14.51
N GLY A 15 -4.88 -8.38 -13.47
CA GLY A 15 -4.01 -7.21 -13.56
C GLY A 15 -2.55 -7.50 -13.24
N LYS A 16 -1.71 -7.71 -14.27
CA LYS A 16 -0.25 -7.94 -14.14
C LYS A 16 0.56 -6.66 -13.87
N THR A 17 -0.07 -5.51 -13.67
CA THR A 17 0.61 -4.23 -13.48
C THR A 17 0.90 -3.97 -12.00
N ILE A 18 2.01 -3.27 -11.72
CA ILE A 18 2.37 -2.80 -10.38
C ILE A 18 1.24 -1.97 -9.77
N ALA A 19 0.58 -1.12 -10.58
CA ALA A 19 -0.57 -0.32 -10.16
C ALA A 19 -1.75 -1.18 -9.70
N HIS A 20 -2.16 -2.19 -10.49
CA HIS A 20 -3.20 -3.13 -10.05
C HIS A 20 -2.76 -3.90 -8.80
N SER A 21 -1.46 -4.21 -8.72
CA SER A 21 -0.95 -5.01 -7.61
C SER A 21 -0.91 -4.26 -6.28
N MET A 22 -0.65 -2.96 -6.32
CA MET A 22 -0.52 -2.07 -5.16
C MET A 22 -1.82 -1.35 -4.78
N PHE A 23 -2.75 -1.18 -5.72
CA PHE A 23 -3.96 -0.38 -5.51
C PHE A 23 -5.25 -1.10 -5.96
N GLY A 24 -5.16 -2.00 -6.94
CA GLY A 24 -6.33 -2.60 -7.59
C GLY A 24 -6.85 -3.90 -6.96
N CYS A 25 -6.01 -4.66 -6.25
CA CYS A 25 -6.41 -5.95 -5.71
C CYS A 25 -7.23 -5.86 -4.43
N GLN A 26 -8.05 -6.88 -4.13
CA GLN A 26 -8.90 -6.86 -2.94
C GLN A 26 -8.11 -6.64 -1.64
N VAL A 27 -6.97 -7.33 -1.46
CA VAL A 27 -6.11 -7.13 -0.29
C VAL A 27 -5.60 -5.69 -0.19
N ALA A 28 -5.18 -5.10 -1.31
CA ALA A 28 -4.74 -3.71 -1.33
C ALA A 28 -5.89 -2.76 -1.00
N LYS A 29 -7.08 -2.96 -1.59
CA LYS A 29 -8.27 -2.16 -1.30
C LYS A 29 -8.66 -2.21 0.17
N ASP A 30 -8.64 -3.40 0.77
CA ASP A 30 -8.95 -3.60 2.20
C ASP A 30 -7.93 -2.86 3.08
N VAL A 31 -6.64 -2.98 2.76
CA VAL A 31 -5.55 -2.29 3.48
C VAL A 31 -5.66 -0.78 3.35
N TRP A 32 -5.84 -0.24 2.15
CA TRP A 32 -6.06 1.19 1.93
C TRP A 32 -7.31 1.69 2.66
N GLY A 33 -8.36 0.86 2.73
CA GLY A 33 -9.57 1.12 3.54
C GLY A 33 -9.27 1.29 5.02
N LEU A 34 -8.45 0.42 5.60
CA LEU A 34 -8.04 0.52 7.01
C LEU A 34 -7.15 1.75 7.25
N VAL A 35 -6.22 2.03 6.35
CA VAL A 35 -5.33 3.21 6.44
C VAL A 35 -6.11 4.51 6.35
N ALA A 36 -7.08 4.63 5.44
CA ALA A 36 -7.91 5.82 5.32
C ALA A 36 -8.74 6.07 6.59
N ARG A 37 -9.32 5.00 7.18
CA ARG A 37 -10.03 5.08 8.47
C ARG A 37 -9.10 5.51 9.61
N TRP A 38 -7.88 4.97 9.64
CA TRP A 38 -6.90 5.33 10.66
C TRP A 38 -6.47 6.80 10.58
N CYS A 39 -6.32 7.32 9.36
CA CYS A 39 -5.90 8.71 9.12
C CYS A 39 -7.06 9.72 9.15
N ASP A 40 -8.30 9.26 9.30
CA ASP A 40 -9.52 10.07 9.19
C ASP A 40 -9.58 10.86 7.88
N VAL A 41 -9.37 10.16 6.75
CA VAL A 41 -9.38 10.75 5.40
C VAL A 41 -10.35 10.01 4.48
N PRO A 42 -10.97 10.71 3.52
CA PRO A 42 -11.82 10.06 2.53
C PRO A 42 -11.00 9.05 1.72
N LEU A 43 -11.54 7.84 1.62
CA LEU A 43 -10.91 6.75 0.90
C LEU A 43 -11.04 6.96 -0.61
N SER A 44 -9.93 7.09 -1.33
CA SER A 44 -9.92 6.99 -2.79
C SER A 44 -9.25 5.69 -3.21
N ILE A 45 -10.09 4.66 -3.41
CA ILE A 45 -9.69 3.25 -3.59
C ILE A 45 -8.95 3.02 -4.92
N SER A 46 -8.97 3.98 -5.85
CA SER A 46 -8.38 3.81 -7.19
C SER A 46 -7.21 4.72 -7.52
N MET A 47 -6.61 5.42 -6.55
CA MET A 47 -5.49 6.30 -6.83
C MET A 47 -4.20 5.52 -7.07
N SER A 48 -3.54 5.82 -8.19
CA SER A 48 -2.14 5.55 -8.45
C SER A 48 -1.24 6.25 -7.42
N LEU A 49 0.03 5.87 -7.35
CA LEU A 49 1.00 6.52 -6.46
C LEU A 49 1.12 8.03 -6.73
N GLU A 50 1.06 8.44 -8.01
CA GLU A 50 1.12 9.85 -8.40
C GLU A 50 -0.12 10.64 -7.94
N GLU A 51 -1.32 10.04 -8.06
CA GLU A 51 -2.55 10.64 -7.54
C GLU A 51 -2.52 10.75 -6.01
N TRP A 52 -1.94 9.76 -5.32
CA TRP A 52 -1.71 9.83 -3.88
C TRP A 52 -0.77 10.98 -3.49
N LEU A 53 0.36 11.13 -4.18
CA LEU A 53 1.31 12.22 -3.92
C LEU A 53 0.69 13.59 -4.19
N THR A 54 -0.05 13.73 -5.29
CA THR A 54 -0.78 14.95 -5.65
C THR A 54 -1.81 15.29 -4.58
N TRP A 55 -2.60 14.30 -4.15
CA TRP A 55 -3.60 14.46 -3.09
C TRP A 55 -2.98 14.90 -1.76
N VAL A 56 -1.80 14.39 -1.39
CA VAL A 56 -1.11 14.84 -0.17
C VAL A 56 -0.60 16.28 -0.31
N ASN A 57 -0.09 16.66 -1.48
CA ASN A 57 0.35 18.03 -1.72
C ASN A 57 -0.81 19.03 -1.59
N ASP A 58 -1.98 18.66 -2.11
CA ASP A 58 -3.21 19.46 -2.07
C ASP A 58 -3.92 19.42 -0.70
N MET A 59 -3.45 18.59 0.23
CA MET A 59 -4.06 18.44 1.54
C MET A 59 -3.93 19.74 2.35
N LYS A 60 -5.08 20.27 2.77
CA LYS A 60 -5.15 21.41 3.68
C LYS A 60 -4.58 21.04 5.05
N GLY A 61 -3.73 21.90 5.61
CA GLY A 61 -3.19 21.72 6.96
C GLY A 61 -1.70 22.08 7.05
N SER A 62 -1.07 21.66 8.14
CA SER A 62 0.34 21.93 8.39
C SER A 62 1.26 21.10 7.50
N VAL A 63 2.47 21.60 7.25
CA VAL A 63 3.56 20.86 6.58
C VAL A 63 3.82 19.53 7.29
N LEU A 64 3.73 19.52 8.63
CA LEU A 64 3.90 18.31 9.44
C LEU A 64 2.80 17.27 9.16
N ARG A 65 1.54 17.70 8.98
CA ARG A 65 0.44 16.80 8.61
C ARG A 65 0.70 16.16 7.25
N ARG A 66 1.12 16.94 6.25
CA ARG A 66 1.45 16.43 4.92
C ARG A 66 2.59 15.42 4.96
N LYS A 67 3.71 15.76 5.61
CA LYS A 67 4.85 14.84 5.77
C LYS A 67 4.46 13.53 6.47
N ARG A 68 3.58 13.60 7.49
CA ARG A 68 3.04 12.39 8.13
C ARG A 68 2.28 11.51 7.16
N MET A 69 1.42 12.10 6.34
CA MET A 69 0.64 11.36 5.35
C MET A 69 1.51 10.76 4.24
N GLU A 70 2.53 11.47 3.76
CA GLU A 70 3.52 10.93 2.81
C GLU A 70 4.18 9.67 3.35
N VAL A 71 4.66 9.71 4.60
CA VAL A 71 5.32 8.55 5.23
C VAL A 71 4.35 7.38 5.40
N ILE A 72 3.09 7.63 5.77
CA ILE A 72 2.07 6.58 5.88
C ILE A 72 1.79 5.92 4.53
N ILE A 73 1.68 6.70 3.45
CA ILE A 73 1.47 6.18 2.09
C ILE A 73 2.67 5.35 1.63
N LEU A 74 3.89 5.83 1.89
CA LEU A 74 5.12 5.10 1.57
C LEU A 74 5.20 3.79 2.35
N ALA A 75 4.90 3.81 3.66
CA ALA A 75 4.88 2.61 4.49
C ALA A 75 3.83 1.61 4.02
N THR A 76 2.63 2.08 3.66
CA THR A 76 1.55 1.25 3.11
C THR A 76 1.98 0.57 1.81
N THR A 77 2.53 1.36 0.88
CA THR A 77 3.04 0.86 -0.41
C THR A 77 4.16 -0.16 -0.21
N TRP A 78 5.09 0.10 0.71
CA TRP A 78 6.19 -0.80 1.05
C TRP A 78 5.69 -2.14 1.60
N ILE A 79 4.75 -2.14 2.55
CA ILE A 79 4.23 -3.37 3.14
C ILE A 79 3.44 -4.19 2.12
N LEU A 80 2.64 -3.55 1.26
CA LEU A 80 1.94 -4.24 0.17
C LEU A 80 2.92 -4.86 -0.84
N TRP A 81 3.99 -4.15 -1.19
CA TRP A 81 5.06 -4.67 -2.04
C TRP A 81 5.78 -5.85 -1.40
N ARG A 82 6.10 -5.76 -0.10
CA ARG A 82 6.76 -6.84 0.64
C ARG A 82 5.87 -8.09 0.74
N PHE A 83 4.59 -7.92 1.07
CA PHE A 83 3.60 -9.01 1.09
C PHE A 83 3.51 -9.71 -0.28
N ARG A 84 3.53 -8.95 -1.37
CA ARG A 84 3.58 -9.52 -2.73
C ARG A 84 4.86 -10.31 -2.97
N ASN A 85 6.01 -9.73 -2.68
CA ASN A 85 7.26 -10.42 -2.93
C ASN A 85 7.42 -11.65 -2.04
N SER A 86 6.88 -11.64 -0.82
CA SER A 86 6.93 -12.78 0.06
C SER A 86 6.04 -13.95 -0.41
N THR A 87 4.99 -13.65 -1.18
CA THR A 87 4.17 -14.69 -1.86
C THR A 87 4.82 -15.25 -3.13
N VAL A 88 5.77 -14.54 -3.75
CA VAL A 88 6.47 -14.98 -4.97
C VAL A 88 7.82 -15.64 -4.63
N PHE A 89 8.55 -15.06 -3.69
CA PHE A 89 9.85 -15.53 -3.21
C PHE A 89 9.64 -16.16 -1.83
N VAL A 90 9.64 -17.50 -1.81
CA VAL A 90 9.49 -18.31 -0.60
C VAL A 90 10.51 -17.88 0.46
N GLY A 91 10.04 -17.34 1.59
CA GLY A 91 10.90 -16.95 2.71
C GLY A 91 10.18 -16.26 3.88
N GLU A 92 9.17 -15.42 3.60
CA GLU A 92 8.37 -14.73 4.63
C GLU A 92 6.87 -15.00 4.44
N ASN A 93 6.24 -15.70 5.39
CA ASN A 93 4.78 -15.87 5.41
C ASN A 93 4.13 -14.67 6.11
N ILE A 94 4.08 -13.51 5.43
CA ILE A 94 3.35 -12.34 5.93
C ILE A 94 1.86 -12.67 5.89
N LYS A 95 1.21 -12.67 7.06
CA LYS A 95 -0.23 -12.92 7.17
C LYS A 95 -1.00 -11.69 6.72
N LYS A 96 -2.09 -11.87 5.97
CA LYS A 96 -2.99 -10.76 5.59
C LYS A 96 -3.47 -9.96 6.80
N SER A 97 -3.76 -10.66 7.91
CA SER A 97 -4.21 -10.04 9.16
C SER A 97 -3.18 -9.15 9.83
N SER A 98 -1.88 -9.31 9.56
CA SER A 98 -0.80 -8.51 10.17
C SER A 98 -0.37 -7.32 9.31
N LEU A 99 -0.96 -7.12 8.13
CA LEU A 99 -0.55 -6.05 7.20
C LEU A 99 -0.76 -4.67 7.81
N PHE A 100 -1.94 -4.42 8.38
CA PHE A 100 -2.24 -3.12 8.97
C PHE A 100 -1.33 -2.80 10.16
N ASP A 101 -1.12 -3.76 11.07
CA ASP A 101 -0.20 -3.58 12.21
C ASP A 101 1.23 -3.26 11.76
N SER A 102 1.69 -3.91 10.68
CA SER A 102 3.00 -3.64 10.09
C SER A 102 3.07 -2.22 9.52
N ILE A 103 2.01 -1.75 8.87
CA ILE A 103 1.95 -0.38 8.34
C ILE A 103 2.03 0.65 9.45
N VAL A 104 1.27 0.46 10.53
CA VAL A 104 1.30 1.34 11.70
C VAL A 104 2.71 1.38 12.30
N LEU A 105 3.31 0.21 12.54
CA LEU A 105 4.67 0.09 13.09
C LEU A 105 5.71 0.79 12.21
N TYR A 106 5.71 0.52 10.91
CA TYR A 106 6.66 1.13 9.98
C TYR A 106 6.45 2.63 9.83
N SER A 107 5.22 3.11 9.82
CA SER A 107 4.91 4.54 9.78
C SER A 107 5.49 5.27 11.00
N PHE A 108 5.31 4.73 12.21
CA PHE A 108 5.90 5.33 13.42
C PHE A 108 7.43 5.30 13.41
N ASN A 109 8.04 4.18 12.99
CA ASN A 109 9.49 4.07 12.90
C ASN A 109 10.08 5.06 11.90
N TRP A 110 9.43 5.23 10.74
CA TRP A 110 9.90 6.13 9.68
C TRP A 110 9.65 7.60 9.98
N LEU A 111 8.66 7.93 10.82
CA LEU A 111 8.44 9.28 11.31
C LEU A 111 9.40 9.70 12.43
N LYS A 112 9.98 8.73 13.14
CA LYS A 112 10.94 8.97 14.22
C LYS A 112 12.36 9.24 13.69
N ASN A 113 12.68 8.70 12.52
CA ASN A 113 13.96 8.91 11.81
C ASN A 113 13.92 10.20 10.98
#